data_AF-A0A926CSD3-F1
#
_entry.id   AF-A0A926CSD3-F1
#
_cell.length_a   1.000
_cell.length_b   1.000
_cell.length_c   1.000
_cell.angle_alpha   90.00
_cell.angle_beta   90.00
_cell.angle_gamma   90.00
#
_symmetry.space_group_name_H-M   'P 1'
#
loop_
_entity.id
_entity.type
_entity.pdbx_description
1 polymer ?
#
loop_
_entity_poly.entity_id
_entity_poly.type
_entity_poly.pdbx_seq_one_letter_code
_entity_poly.pdbx_strand_id
1 'polypeptide(L)'
;MKEIHQFNLGAFACTVIHDENGTDTVARLLSEVPEAEREAVLTAKGMSLTEIDLSYNVLLVEANGQRLLLDSGNGVETGGEGRLLPTLEEHGIALDSI
;
A
#
# COMPACT_ATOMS: atom_id res chain seq x y z
N MET A 1 -3.09 -1.65 -12.47
CA MET A 1 -3.06 -0.38 -11.73
C MET A 1 -1.80 0.37 -12.14
N LYS A 2 -1.74 1.70 -11.94
CA LYS A 2 -0.43 2.38 -12.04
C LYS A 2 0.39 1.96 -10.82
N GLU A 3 1.61 1.46 -11.04
CA GLU A 3 2.51 1.07 -9.95
C GLU A 3 2.94 2.26 -9.09
N ILE A 4 2.83 3.48 -9.63
CA ILE A 4 3.14 4.71 -8.93
C ILE A 4 2.01 5.74 -9.06
N HIS A 5 1.75 6.47 -7.97
CA HIS A 5 0.96 7.69 -7.96
C HIS A 5 1.74 8.86 -7.36
N GLN A 6 1.92 9.93 -8.13
CA GLN A 6 2.64 11.13 -7.71
C GLN A 6 1.68 12.26 -7.36
N PHE A 7 1.98 12.96 -6.27
CA PHE A 7 1.25 14.14 -5.84
C PHE A 7 2.17 15.08 -5.04
N ASN A 8 1.75 16.32 -4.85
CA ASN A 8 2.47 17.28 -4.01
C ASN A 8 1.68 17.57 -2.74
N LEU A 9 2.37 17.72 -1.61
CA LEU A 9 1.84 18.23 -0.36
C LEU A 9 2.61 19.49 0.04
N GLY A 10 2.13 20.67 -0.36
CA GLY A 10 2.89 21.90 -0.16
C GLY A 10 4.25 21.85 -0.87
N ALA A 11 5.34 21.89 -0.12
CA ALA A 11 6.71 21.81 -0.64
C ALA A 11 7.24 20.37 -0.78
N PHE A 12 6.47 19.36 -0.38
CA PHE A 12 6.85 17.96 -0.46
C PHE A 12 6.40 17.34 -1.79
N ALA A 13 7.32 16.68 -2.49
CA ALA A 13 6.98 15.80 -3.59
C ALA A 13 6.76 14.38 -3.04
N CYS A 14 5.58 13.80 -3.28
CA CYS A 14 5.17 12.53 -2.72
C CYS A 14 4.91 11.52 -3.84
N THR A 15 5.41 10.30 -3.64
CA THR A 15 5.25 9.19 -4.57
C THR A 15 4.73 7.99 -3.78
N VAL A 16 3.48 7.61 -4.02
CA VAL A 16 2.95 6.32 -3.56
C VAL A 16 3.42 5.26 -4.53
N ILE A 17 4.04 4.21 -4.00
CA ILE A 17 4.55 3.07 -4.74
C ILE A 17 3.74 1.85 -4.30
N HIS A 18 3.09 1.20 -5.26
CA HIS A 18 2.37 -0.05 -5.04
C HIS A 18 3.36 -1.20 -4.99
N ASP A 19 3.40 -1.90 -3.87
CA ASP A 19 4.32 -3.03 -3.66
C ASP A 19 3.65 -4.37 -3.98
N GLU A 20 2.44 -4.58 -3.47
CA GLU A 20 1.72 -5.83 -3.72
C GLU A 20 0.22 -5.69 -3.43
N ASN A 21 -0.57 -6.66 -3.90
CA ASN A 21 -1.93 -6.86 -3.42
C ASN A 21 -1.96 -8.05 -2.46
N GLY A 22 -2.82 -7.97 -1.46
CA GLY A 22 -3.15 -9.10 -0.61
C GLY A 22 -4.65 -9.36 -0.63
N THR A 23 -5.03 -10.50 -0.10
CA THR A 23 -6.41 -10.76 0.28
C THR A 23 -6.43 -11.25 1.72
N ASP A 24 -7.49 -10.91 2.42
CA ASP A 24 -7.74 -11.47 3.73
C ASP A 24 -9.21 -11.73 3.99
N THR A 25 -9.50 -12.57 4.96
CA THR A 25 -10.87 -12.85 5.35
C THR A 25 -11.43 -11.70 6.18
N VAL A 26 -12.67 -11.34 5.86
CA VAL A 26 -13.47 -10.37 6.62
C VAL A 26 -13.56 -10.78 8.09
N ALA A 27 -13.69 -12.08 8.36
CA ALA A 27 -13.77 -12.62 9.71
C ALA A 27 -12.48 -12.44 10.53
N ARG A 28 -11.30 -12.45 9.89
CA ARG A 28 -10.02 -12.22 10.57
C ARG A 28 -9.77 -10.73 10.81
N LEU A 29 -9.94 -9.89 9.78
CA LEU A 29 -9.65 -8.45 9.86
C LEU A 29 -10.62 -7.70 10.76
N LEU A 30 -11.88 -8.13 10.80
CA LEU A 30 -12.97 -7.48 11.52
C LEU A 30 -13.56 -8.42 12.58
N SER A 31 -12.69 -9.20 13.26
CA SER A 31 -13.09 -10.22 14.25
C SER A 31 -13.85 -9.62 15.44
N GLU A 32 -13.51 -8.39 15.81
CA GLU A 32 -14.10 -7.69 16.96
C GLU A 32 -15.35 -6.86 16.59
N VAL A 33 -15.72 -6.83 15.30
CA VAL A 33 -16.88 -6.04 14.83
C VAL A 33 -18.12 -6.94 14.81
N PRO A 34 -19.26 -6.51 15.40
CA PRO A 34 -20.51 -7.24 15.29
C PRO A 34 -20.88 -7.53 13.83
N GLU A 35 -21.29 -8.77 13.55
CA GLU A 35 -21.57 -9.26 12.19
C GLU A 35 -22.54 -8.36 11.43
N ALA A 36 -23.65 -7.96 12.06
CA ALA A 36 -24.65 -7.10 11.45
C ALA A 36 -24.10 -5.72 11.06
N GLU A 37 -23.21 -5.13 11.86
CA GLU A 37 -22.60 -3.82 11.55
C GLU A 37 -21.62 -3.95 10.39
N ARG A 38 -20.82 -5.00 10.40
CA ARG A 38 -19.85 -5.31 9.34
C ARG A 38 -20.53 -5.57 8.00
N GLU A 39 -21.55 -6.42 7.97
CA GLU A 39 -22.30 -6.71 6.74
C GLU A 39 -23.00 -5.49 6.18
N ALA A 40 -23.56 -4.64 7.05
CA ALA A 40 -24.20 -3.40 6.63
C ALA A 40 -23.21 -2.46 5.93
N VAL A 41 -22.01 -2.26 6.50
CA VAL A 41 -20.96 -1.41 5.91
C VAL A 41 -20.45 -1.98 4.59
N LEU A 42 -20.12 -3.27 4.57
CA LEU A 42 -19.57 -3.92 3.37
C LEU A 42 -20.59 -3.92 2.23
N THR A 43 -21.85 -4.27 2.51
CA THR A 43 -22.95 -4.22 1.53
C THR A 43 -23.17 -2.80 1.01
N ALA A 44 -23.19 -1.80 1.88
CA ALA A 44 -23.35 -0.39 1.47
C ALA A 44 -22.21 0.12 0.58
N LYS A 45 -21.04 -0.52 0.63
CA LYS A 45 -19.87 -0.21 -0.21
C LYS A 45 -19.73 -1.14 -1.43
N GLY A 46 -20.62 -2.11 -1.59
CA GLY A 46 -20.53 -3.13 -2.65
C GLY A 46 -19.30 -4.03 -2.51
N MET A 47 -18.79 -4.20 -1.28
CA MET A 47 -17.63 -5.02 -0.97
C MET A 47 -18.05 -6.48 -0.69
N SER A 48 -17.10 -7.41 -0.82
CA SER A 48 -17.31 -8.81 -0.45
C SER A 48 -17.54 -8.96 1.06
N LEU A 49 -18.42 -9.89 1.42
CA LEU A 49 -18.72 -10.23 2.83
C LEU A 49 -17.74 -11.27 3.40
N THR A 50 -16.94 -11.90 2.56
CA THR A 50 -16.04 -13.00 2.96
C THR A 50 -14.57 -12.61 2.88
N GLU A 51 -14.20 -11.77 1.91
CA GLU A 51 -12.81 -11.39 1.64
C GLU A 51 -12.67 -9.87 1.47
N ILE A 52 -11.50 -9.34 1.83
CA ILE A 52 -11.12 -7.94 1.64
C ILE A 52 -9.83 -7.92 0.83
N ASP A 53 -9.87 -7.22 -0.30
CA ASP A 53 -8.68 -6.89 -1.06
C ASP A 53 -7.87 -5.84 -0.31
N LEU A 54 -6.59 -6.13 -0.11
CA LEU A 54 -5.62 -5.25 0.52
C LEU A 54 -4.62 -4.76 -0.52
N SER A 55 -4.15 -3.53 -0.34
CA SER A 55 -3.11 -2.95 -1.17
C SER A 55 -1.96 -2.50 -0.27
N TYR A 56 -0.80 -3.11 -0.48
CA TYR A 56 0.44 -2.75 0.20
C TYR A 56 1.10 -1.63 -0.59
N ASN A 57 1.21 -0.47 0.06
CA ASN A 57 1.74 0.73 -0.55
C ASN A 57 2.80 1.34 0.33
N VAL A 58 3.83 1.87 -0.31
CA VAL A 58 4.94 2.58 0.33
C VAL A 58 4.89 4.03 -0.10
N LEU A 59 5.26 4.94 0.79
CA LEU A 59 5.29 6.37 0.46
C LEU A 59 6.72 6.88 0.47
N LEU A 60 7.19 7.35 -0.69
CA LEU A 60 8.43 8.11 -0.83
C LEU A 60 8.10 9.60 -0.77
N VAL A 61 8.83 10.33 0.08
CA VAL A 61 8.72 11.78 0.24
C VAL A 61 10.05 12.43 -0.08
N GLU A 62 10.03 13.45 -0.93
CA GLU A 62 11.21 14.28 -1.24
C GLU A 62 11.03 15.70 -0.70
N ALA A 63 12.02 16.17 0.06
CA ALA A 63 12.02 17.50 0.69
C ALA A 63 13.44 18.03 0.87
N ASN A 64 13.71 19.27 0.46
CA ASN A 64 15.01 19.92 0.67
C ASN A 64 16.23 19.08 0.22
N GLY A 65 16.07 18.31 -0.87
CA GLY A 65 17.11 17.42 -1.39
C GLY A 65 17.29 16.11 -0.61
N GLN A 66 16.47 15.85 0.40
CA GLN A 66 16.40 14.57 1.12
C GLN A 66 15.26 13.72 0.57
N ARG A 67 15.43 12.41 0.66
CA ARG A 67 14.39 11.41 0.41
C ARG A 67 14.10 10.68 1.71
N LEU A 68 12.84 10.31 1.91
CA LEU A 68 12.40 9.51 3.04
C LEU A 68 11.42 8.47 2.53
N LEU A 69 11.66 7.21 2.88
CA LEU A 69 10.74 6.12 2.63
C LEU A 69 9.96 5.81 3.90
N LEU A 70 8.63 5.80 3.79
CA LEU A 70 7.71 5.43 4.84
C LEU A 70 7.18 4.03 4.52
N ASP A 71 7.53 3.08 5.38
CA ASP A 71 7.40 1.63 5.16
C ASP A 71 8.40 1.09 4.11
N SER A 72 8.50 -0.24 3.99
CA SER A 72 9.42 -0.91 3.05
C SER A 72 8.78 -2.06 2.28
N GLY A 73 7.46 -2.13 2.27
CA GLY A 73 6.70 -3.18 1.57
C GLY A 73 6.80 -4.55 2.27
N ASN A 74 6.32 -5.58 1.58
CA ASN A 74 6.24 -6.95 2.09
C ASN A 74 7.58 -7.67 2.15
N GLY A 75 8.60 -7.15 1.45
CA GLY A 75 9.92 -7.77 1.34
C GLY A 75 9.87 -9.21 0.80
N VAL A 76 10.85 -10.03 1.17
CA VAL A 76 10.96 -11.45 0.80
C VAL A 76 10.46 -12.41 1.90
N GLU A 77 10.18 -11.91 3.11
CA GLU A 77 9.87 -12.76 4.28
C GLU A 77 8.42 -13.26 4.32
N THR A 78 7.51 -12.65 3.55
CA THR A 78 6.06 -12.92 3.63
C THR A 78 5.53 -13.83 2.51
N GLY A 79 6.42 -14.39 1.67
CA GLY A 79 6.04 -15.29 0.57
C GLY A 79 5.56 -14.57 -0.71
N GLY A 80 5.55 -13.24 -0.71
CA GLY A 80 5.45 -12.41 -1.91
C GLY A 80 6.82 -12.13 -2.53
N GLU A 81 6.84 -11.64 -3.77
CA GLU A 81 8.10 -11.24 -4.43
C GLU A 81 8.53 -9.81 -4.04
N GLY A 82 7.59 -8.96 -3.57
CA GLY A 82 7.80 -7.54 -3.30
C GLY A 82 8.13 -6.75 -4.58
N ARG A 83 7.38 -5.70 -4.90
CA ARG A 83 7.63 -4.90 -6.12
C ARG A 83 8.36 -3.59 -5.84
N LEU A 84 8.54 -3.20 -4.58
CA LEU A 84 9.16 -1.92 -4.22
C LEU A 84 10.51 -1.69 -4.91
N LEU A 85 11.47 -2.61 -4.76
CA LEU A 85 12.82 -2.42 -5.32
C LEU A 85 12.81 -2.39 -6.86
N PRO A 86 12.18 -3.35 -7.57
CA PRO A 86 12.01 -3.25 -9.02
C PRO A 86 11.33 -1.95 -9.45
N THR A 87 10.27 -1.52 -8.77
CA THR A 87 9.53 -0.31 -9.13
C THR A 87 10.38 0.96 -8.88
N LEU A 88 11.21 1.01 -7.83
CA LEU A 88 12.16 2.11 -7.61
C LEU A 88 13.19 2.18 -8.76
N GLU A 89 13.76 1.05 -9.15
CA GLU A 89 14.74 0.97 -10.23
C GLU A 89 14.15 1.39 -11.58
N GLU A 90 12.96 0.88 -11.92
CA GLU A 90 12.22 1.23 -13.15
C GLU A 90 11.90 2.73 -13.25
N HIS A 91 11.75 3.41 -12.10
CA HIS A 91 11.48 4.84 -12.03
C HIS A 91 12.71 5.70 -11.76
N GLY A 92 13.92 5.12 -11.84
CA GLY A 92 15.18 5.83 -11.72
C GLY A 92 15.47 6.38 -10.31
N ILE A 93 14.88 5.76 -9.28
CA ILE A 93 15.12 6.12 -7.88
C ILE A 93 16.16 5.14 -7.31
N ALA A 94 17.39 5.62 -7.14
CA ALA A 94 18.47 4.81 -6.58
C ALA A 94 18.22 4.50 -5.09
N LEU A 95 18.39 3.24 -4.67
CA LEU A 95 18.21 2.84 -3.28
C LEU A 95 19.12 3.62 -2.31
N ASP A 96 20.38 3.84 -2.69
CA ASP A 96 21.35 4.61 -1.89
C ASP A 96 21.04 6.12 -1.78
N SER A 97 19.98 6.59 -2.44
CA SER A 97 19.52 7.98 -2.36
C SER A 97 18.41 8.22 -1.33
N ILE A 98 17.92 7.14 -0.71
CA ILE A 98 16.84 7.12 0.28
C ILE A 98 17.41 7.24 1.69
#